data_AF-A0A6P4XU17-F1
#
_entry.id   AF-A0A6P4XU17-F1
#
_cell.length_a   1.000
_cell.length_b   1.000
_cell.length_c   1.000
_cell.angle_alpha   90.00
_cell.angle_beta   90.00
_cell.angle_gamma   90.00
#
_symmetry.space_group_name_H-M   'P 1'
#
loop_
_entity.id
_entity.type
_entity.pdbx_description
1 polymer ?
#
loop_
_entity_poly.entity_id
_entity_poly.type
_entity_poly.pdbx_seq_one_letter_code
_entity_poly.pdbx_strand_id
1 'polypeptide(L)'
;MDGAAVMSSDINGVTGLLHRDNPFAVAVHCVCHRLHLAVSQAAKNVQHIKITSLLVDSIYNYIMMSPNRLAEFKALVDVLGEDYLKLKHSYEIRWLSMGEAVKSVLQNYRTLALHTEEQAAAGDPSAIGINQQLTSFLPMALLHLLADVLDATNHLSRIFQYRDLTFSALRAQVKRIDKNNRQE
;
A
#
# COMPACT_ATOMS: atom_id res chain seq x y z
N MET A 1 20.30 9.35 -3.11
CA MET A 1 19.99 9.18 -4.55
C MET A 1 19.05 7.99 -4.74
N ASP A 2 18.26 7.95 -5.82
CA ASP A 2 17.22 6.94 -6.08
C ASP A 2 17.72 5.66 -6.77
N GLY A 3 18.98 5.57 -7.18
CA GLY A 3 19.52 4.31 -7.75
C GLY A 3 19.25 4.14 -9.23
N ALA A 4 18.53 5.07 -9.87
CA ALA A 4 18.33 5.04 -11.31
C ALA A 4 19.68 5.11 -12.04
N ALA A 5 19.79 4.52 -13.23
CA ALA A 5 21.04 4.51 -14.01
C ALA A 5 21.59 5.93 -14.28
N VAL A 6 20.70 6.91 -14.47
CA VAL A 6 21.03 8.34 -14.63
C VAL A 6 21.69 8.92 -13.38
N MET A 7 21.38 8.38 -12.19
CA MET A 7 21.96 8.84 -10.93
C MET A 7 23.16 7.99 -10.51
N SER A 8 23.12 6.68 -10.71
CA SER A 8 24.00 5.70 -10.05
C SER A 8 24.95 4.94 -10.98
N SER A 9 24.97 5.22 -12.29
CA SER A 9 25.93 4.57 -13.18
C SER A 9 27.32 5.20 -13.11
N ASP A 10 28.35 4.35 -13.18
CA ASP A 10 29.75 4.76 -13.10
C ASP A 10 30.25 5.52 -14.35
N ILE A 11 29.52 5.40 -15.46
CA ILE A 11 29.92 5.97 -16.75
C ILE A 11 29.37 7.38 -16.93
N ASN A 12 28.04 7.52 -16.99
CA ASN A 12 27.35 8.78 -17.28
C ASN A 12 26.32 9.15 -16.20
N GLY A 13 26.33 8.44 -15.07
CA GLY A 13 25.48 8.75 -13.95
C GLY A 13 26.05 9.91 -13.14
N VAL A 14 25.19 10.63 -12.43
CA VAL A 14 25.62 11.75 -11.56
C VAL A 14 26.73 11.31 -10.60
N THR A 15 26.62 10.12 -10.02
CA THR A 15 27.68 9.52 -9.18
C THR A 15 29.00 9.33 -9.92
N GLY A 16 28.98 8.68 -11.10
CA GLY A 16 30.16 8.47 -11.92
C GLY A 16 30.84 9.78 -12.34
N LEU A 17 30.05 10.79 -12.73
CA LEU A 17 30.56 12.13 -13.05
C LEU A 17 31.19 12.80 -11.82
N LEU A 18 30.51 12.77 -10.67
CA LEU A 18 31.02 13.36 -9.43
C LEU A 18 32.31 12.68 -8.94
N HIS A 19 32.44 11.37 -9.17
CA HIS A 19 33.61 10.59 -8.79
C HIS A 19 34.82 10.85 -9.70
N ARG A 20 34.59 11.23 -10.97
CA ARG A 20 35.66 11.69 -11.88
C ARG A 20 36.25 13.02 -11.42
N ASP A 21 35.39 13.94 -10.98
CA ASP A 21 35.81 15.26 -10.50
C ASP A 21 36.41 15.20 -9.09
N ASN A 22 35.89 14.31 -8.24
CA ASN A 22 36.41 14.08 -6.89
C ASN A 22 36.36 12.58 -6.53
N PRO A 23 37.51 11.87 -6.59
CA PRO A 23 37.59 10.45 -6.24
C PRO A 23 37.23 10.13 -4.79
N PHE A 24 37.19 11.12 -3.90
CA PHE A 24 36.80 10.94 -2.50
C PHE A 24 35.29 11.12 -2.26
N ALA A 25 34.52 11.47 -3.29
CA ALA A 25 33.07 11.66 -3.17
C ALA A 25 32.37 10.31 -2.90
N VAL A 26 31.59 10.25 -1.82
CA VAL A 26 30.82 9.06 -1.44
C VAL A 26 29.39 9.18 -1.92
N ALA A 27 28.97 8.24 -2.76
CA ALA A 27 27.58 8.12 -3.19
C ALA A 27 26.80 7.26 -2.19
N VAL A 28 25.75 7.83 -1.59
CA VAL A 28 24.84 7.10 -0.69
C VAL A 28 23.47 6.94 -1.36
N HIS A 29 23.08 5.69 -1.58
CA HIS A 29 21.75 5.35 -2.06
C HIS A 29 20.70 5.55 -0.96
N CYS A 30 19.54 6.11 -1.31
CA CYS A 30 18.53 6.50 -0.34
C CYS A 30 17.90 5.25 0.31
N VAL A 31 18.00 5.14 1.63
CA VAL A 31 17.45 4.00 2.38
C VAL A 31 15.92 3.87 2.21
N CYS A 32 15.18 5.00 2.12
CA CYS A 32 13.76 4.97 1.79
C CYS A 32 13.49 4.31 0.44
N HIS A 33 14.32 4.63 -0.55
CA HIS A 33 14.18 4.07 -1.89
C HIS A 33 14.54 2.58 -1.89
N ARG A 34 15.57 2.16 -1.16
CA ARG A 34 15.91 0.73 -0.97
C ARG A 34 14.77 -0.06 -0.35
N LEU A 35 14.17 0.48 0.72
CA LEU A 35 13.01 -0.13 1.37
C LEU A 35 11.87 -0.29 0.37
N HIS A 36 11.54 0.78 -0.36
CA HIS A 36 10.48 0.76 -1.36
C HIS A 36 10.71 -0.32 -2.44
N LEU A 37 11.93 -0.39 -2.99
CA LEU A 37 12.29 -1.41 -3.98
C LEU A 37 12.18 -2.83 -3.41
N ALA A 38 12.74 -3.07 -2.22
CA ALA A 38 12.73 -4.39 -1.59
C ALA A 38 11.29 -4.88 -1.36
N VAL A 39 10.43 -4.01 -0.81
CA VAL A 39 9.04 -4.37 -0.54
C VAL A 39 8.24 -4.54 -1.83
N SER A 40 8.41 -3.65 -2.81
CA SER A 40 7.71 -3.78 -4.11
C SER A 40 8.12 -5.05 -4.87
N GLN A 41 9.40 -5.41 -4.85
CA GLN A 41 9.89 -6.64 -5.49
C GLN A 41 9.40 -7.89 -4.75
N ALA A 42 9.41 -7.90 -3.41
CA ALA A 42 8.88 -9.00 -2.62
C ALA A 42 7.38 -9.19 -2.89
N ALA A 43 6.60 -8.11 -2.90
CA ALA A 43 5.18 -8.13 -3.19
C ALA A 43 4.85 -8.74 -4.57
N LYS A 44 5.62 -8.41 -5.61
CA LYS A 44 5.45 -8.97 -6.96
C LYS A 44 5.61 -10.48 -7.03
N ASN A 45 6.36 -11.07 -6.10
CA ASN A 45 6.61 -12.52 -6.06
C ASN A 45 5.50 -13.29 -5.32
N VAL A 46 4.55 -12.61 -4.68
CA VAL A 46 3.47 -13.23 -3.92
C VAL A 46 2.15 -13.08 -4.68
N GLN A 47 1.66 -14.18 -5.29
CA GLN A 47 0.42 -14.15 -6.09
C GLN A 47 -0.80 -13.68 -5.29
N HIS A 48 -0.89 -14.05 -4.01
CA HIS A 48 -1.99 -13.64 -3.13
C HIS A 48 -2.05 -12.12 -2.92
N ILE A 49 -0.91 -11.44 -2.89
CA ILE A 49 -0.85 -9.98 -2.81
C ILE A 49 -1.46 -9.37 -4.06
N LYS A 50 -1.13 -9.89 -5.24
CA LYS A 50 -1.71 -9.41 -6.51
C LYS A 50 -3.22 -9.55 -6.53
N ILE A 51 -3.76 -10.69 -6.09
CA ILE A 51 -5.22 -10.92 -6.00
C ILE A 51 -5.86 -9.88 -5.07
N THR A 52 -5.24 -9.63 -3.91
CA THR A 52 -5.73 -8.67 -2.92
C THR A 52 -5.69 -7.23 -3.44
N SER A 53 -4.62 -6.83 -4.14
CA SER A 53 -4.54 -5.52 -4.78
C SER A 53 -5.61 -5.33 -5.85
N LEU A 54 -5.88 -6.37 -6.66
CA LEU A 54 -6.95 -6.34 -7.66
C LEU A 54 -8.33 -6.18 -7.01
N LEU A 55 -8.59 -6.82 -5.86
CA LEU A 55 -9.84 -6.62 -5.11
C LEU A 55 -10.01 -5.16 -4.68
N VAL A 56 -8.97 -4.55 -4.10
CA VAL A 56 -9.00 -3.14 -3.68
C VAL A 56 -9.29 -2.22 -4.87
N ASP A 57 -8.63 -2.46 -6.01
CA ASP A 57 -8.86 -1.68 -7.23
C ASP A 57 -10.24 -1.92 -7.83
N SER A 58 -10.75 -3.15 -7.81
CA SER A 58 -12.11 -3.48 -8.25
C SER A 58 -13.16 -2.75 -7.41
N ILE A 59 -13.00 -2.73 -6.08
CA ILE A 59 -13.90 -2.00 -5.17
C ILE A 59 -13.86 -0.50 -5.46
N TYR A 60 -12.65 0.08 -5.57
CA TYR A 60 -12.48 1.48 -5.89
C TYR A 60 -13.17 1.82 -7.22
N ASN A 61 -12.89 1.07 -8.28
CA ASN A 61 -13.46 1.33 -9.60
C ASN A 61 -14.98 1.15 -9.62
N TYR A 62 -15.49 0.14 -8.91
CA TYR A 62 -16.92 -0.11 -8.81
C TYR A 62 -17.64 1.09 -8.16
N ILE A 63 -17.23 1.51 -6.98
CA ILE A 63 -17.92 2.58 -6.24
C ILE A 63 -17.60 3.97 -6.82
N MET A 64 -16.32 4.29 -7.01
CA MET A 64 -15.88 5.67 -7.24
C MET A 64 -16.04 6.13 -8.69
N MET A 65 -16.09 5.22 -9.66
CA MET A 65 -16.24 5.59 -11.09
C MET A 65 -17.70 5.76 -11.52
N SER A 66 -18.66 5.51 -10.65
CA SER A 66 -20.08 5.77 -10.89
C SER A 66 -20.62 6.78 -9.87
N PRO A 67 -21.01 7.99 -10.29
CA PRO A 67 -21.60 8.98 -9.39
C PRO A 67 -22.84 8.47 -8.65
N ASN A 68 -23.67 7.66 -9.33
CA ASN A 68 -24.87 7.09 -8.74
C ASN A 68 -24.54 6.08 -7.65
N ARG A 69 -23.64 5.12 -7.92
CA ARG A 69 -23.21 4.14 -6.90
C ARG A 69 -22.51 4.82 -5.73
N LEU A 70 -21.71 5.85 -5.97
CA LEU A 70 -21.10 6.63 -4.90
C LEU A 70 -22.14 7.33 -4.03
N ALA A 71 -23.21 7.88 -4.63
CA ALA A 71 -24.29 8.52 -3.89
C ALA A 71 -25.08 7.50 -3.06
N GLU A 72 -25.46 6.37 -3.65
CA GLU A 72 -26.12 5.25 -2.96
C GLU A 72 -25.27 4.72 -1.80
N PHE A 73 -23.98 4.50 -2.05
CA PHE A 73 -23.03 4.05 -1.05
C PHE A 73 -22.96 5.02 0.13
N LYS A 74 -22.85 6.33 -0.12
CA LYS A 74 -22.82 7.34 0.95
C LYS A 74 -24.14 7.40 1.73
N ALA A 75 -25.27 7.32 1.04
CA ALA A 75 -26.57 7.25 1.71
C ALA A 75 -26.64 6.02 2.64
N LEU A 76 -26.08 4.88 2.22
CA LEU A 76 -26.01 3.69 3.05
C LEU A 76 -25.08 3.88 4.26
N VAL A 77 -23.92 4.53 4.10
CA VAL A 77 -23.04 4.91 5.23
C VAL A 77 -23.82 5.74 6.27
N ASP A 78 -24.55 6.75 5.81
CA ASP A 78 -25.33 7.63 6.68
C ASP A 78 -26.43 6.85 7.43
N VAL A 79 -27.10 5.91 6.76
CA VAL A 79 -28.13 5.03 7.37
C VAL A 79 -27.53 4.10 8.42
N LEU A 80 -26.32 3.58 8.18
CA LEU A 80 -25.62 2.70 9.12
C LEU A 80 -24.97 3.45 10.28
N GLY A 81 -24.89 4.79 10.21
CA GLY A 81 -24.22 5.63 11.20
C GLY A 81 -22.71 5.38 11.27
N GLU A 82 -22.09 5.00 10.14
CA GLU A 82 -20.65 4.73 10.04
C GLU A 82 -19.88 5.96 9.56
N ASP A 83 -18.59 6.03 9.85
CA ASP A 83 -17.73 7.09 9.32
C ASP A 83 -17.28 6.75 7.89
N TYR A 84 -17.67 7.57 6.91
CA TYR A 84 -17.20 7.40 5.54
C TYR A 84 -15.71 7.75 5.41
N LEU A 85 -14.87 6.74 5.14
CA LEU A 85 -13.51 7.00 4.64
C LEU A 85 -13.50 6.94 3.11
N LYS A 86 -13.10 8.03 2.44
CA LYS A 86 -13.00 8.05 0.99
C LYS A 86 -12.09 6.92 0.47
N LEU A 87 -12.64 6.07 -0.38
CA LEU A 87 -11.89 5.01 -1.06
C LEU A 87 -10.77 5.61 -1.91
N LYS A 88 -9.59 5.00 -1.83
CA LYS A 88 -8.39 5.42 -2.57
C LYS A 88 -7.98 4.37 -3.60
N HIS A 89 -7.51 4.84 -4.75
CA HIS A 89 -6.96 3.98 -5.79
C HIS A 89 -5.59 3.46 -5.37
N SER A 90 -5.30 2.18 -5.60
CA SER A 90 -3.95 1.64 -5.42
C SER A 90 -3.14 1.79 -6.71
N TYR A 91 -1.93 2.34 -6.64
CA TYR A 91 -1.03 2.36 -7.79
C TYR A 91 0.04 1.28 -7.60
N GLU A 92 0.12 0.32 -8.53
CA GLU A 92 1.06 -0.81 -8.50
C GLU A 92 2.53 -0.37 -8.30
N ILE A 93 2.89 0.81 -8.83
CA ILE A 93 4.22 1.42 -8.71
C ILE A 93 4.49 2.09 -7.35
N ARG A 94 3.49 2.23 -6.47
CA ARG A 94 3.65 2.85 -5.15
C ARG A 94 3.02 1.97 -4.07
N TRP A 95 3.66 0.83 -3.81
CA TRP A 95 3.31 -0.08 -2.72
C TRP A 95 2.96 0.64 -1.40
N LEU A 96 3.77 1.62 -0.99
CA LEU A 96 3.55 2.37 0.26
C LEU A 96 2.21 3.15 0.28
N SER A 97 1.75 3.63 -0.88
CA SER A 97 0.45 4.31 -0.99
C SER A 97 -0.75 3.37 -0.97
N MET A 98 -0.53 2.06 -1.16
CA MET A 98 -1.60 1.05 -1.07
C MET A 98 -2.14 0.91 0.36
N GLY A 99 -1.36 1.29 1.38
CA GLY A 99 -1.78 1.22 2.79
C GLY A 99 -3.05 2.04 3.04
N GLU A 100 -3.16 3.23 2.46
CA GLU A 100 -4.35 4.05 2.62
C GLU A 100 -5.57 3.48 1.87
N ALA A 101 -5.34 2.83 0.72
CA ALA A 101 -6.38 2.18 -0.06
C ALA A 101 -6.95 0.96 0.69
N VAL A 102 -6.09 0.07 1.18
CA VAL A 102 -6.48 -1.09 2.00
C VAL A 102 -7.22 -0.63 3.26
N LYS A 103 -6.69 0.38 3.97
CA LYS A 103 -7.35 0.93 5.16
C LYS A 103 -8.75 1.48 4.83
N SER A 104 -8.91 2.16 3.69
CA SER A 104 -10.23 2.65 3.27
C SER A 104 -11.22 1.53 2.98
N VAL A 105 -10.78 0.41 2.40
CA VAL A 105 -11.65 -0.76 2.20
C VAL A 105 -12.06 -1.37 3.54
N LEU A 106 -11.11 -1.58 4.46
CA LEU A 106 -11.39 -2.17 5.77
C LEU A 106 -12.30 -1.29 6.63
N GLN A 107 -12.12 0.04 6.60
CA GLN A 107 -12.96 0.95 7.39
C GLN A 107 -14.40 1.01 6.89
N ASN A 108 -14.64 0.89 5.59
CA ASN A 108 -15.99 0.84 5.04
C ASN A 108 -16.50 -0.60 4.81
N TYR A 109 -15.89 -1.62 5.43
CA TYR A 109 -16.18 -3.02 5.13
C TYR A 109 -17.66 -3.36 5.22
N ARG A 110 -18.32 -2.96 6.31
CA ARG A 110 -19.72 -3.30 6.56
C ARG A 110 -20.65 -2.67 5.52
N THR A 111 -20.49 -1.38 5.25
CA THR A 111 -21.21 -0.70 4.17
C THR A 111 -20.92 -1.35 2.80
N LEU A 112 -19.67 -1.70 2.50
CA LEU A 112 -19.27 -2.35 1.25
C LEU A 112 -19.96 -3.70 1.07
N ALA A 113 -19.93 -4.55 2.10
CA ALA A 113 -20.57 -5.86 2.06
C ALA A 113 -22.07 -5.73 1.75
N LEU A 114 -22.79 -4.88 2.51
CA LEU A 114 -24.23 -4.66 2.33
C LEU A 114 -24.57 -4.08 0.95
N HIS A 115 -23.86 -3.05 0.51
CA HIS A 115 -24.09 -2.44 -0.81
C HIS A 115 -23.85 -3.45 -1.94
N THR A 116 -22.75 -4.21 -1.87
CA THR A 116 -22.44 -5.20 -2.91
C THR A 116 -23.36 -6.42 -2.86
N GLU A 117 -23.90 -6.78 -1.70
CA GLU A 117 -24.91 -7.82 -1.54
C GLU A 117 -26.24 -7.41 -2.21
N GLU A 118 -26.71 -6.19 -1.96
CA GLU A 118 -27.94 -5.66 -2.58
C GLU A 118 -27.82 -5.60 -4.10
N GLN A 119 -26.71 -5.06 -4.61
CA GLN A 119 -26.46 -4.96 -6.05
C GLN A 119 -26.25 -6.34 -6.69
N ALA A 120 -25.66 -7.30 -5.97
CA ALA A 120 -25.53 -8.68 -6.42
C ALA A 120 -26.90 -9.37 -6.52
N ALA A 121 -27.80 -9.14 -5.57
CA ALA A 121 -29.18 -9.64 -5.61
C ALA A 121 -29.98 -9.04 -6.78
N ALA A 122 -29.68 -7.80 -7.16
CA ALA A 122 -30.22 -7.15 -8.36
C ALA A 122 -29.60 -7.65 -9.68
N GLY A 123 -28.57 -8.51 -9.62
CA GLY A 123 -27.96 -9.15 -10.78
C GLY A 123 -26.76 -8.44 -11.39
N ASP A 124 -26.15 -7.45 -10.70
CA ASP A 124 -24.91 -6.81 -11.18
C ASP A 124 -23.72 -7.82 -11.10
N PRO A 125 -23.11 -8.19 -12.24
CA PRO A 125 -22.02 -9.18 -12.25
C PRO A 125 -20.77 -8.74 -11.49
N SER A 126 -20.47 -7.43 -11.48
CA SER A 126 -19.32 -6.89 -10.75
C SER A 126 -19.57 -6.93 -9.25
N ALA A 127 -20.79 -6.60 -8.82
CA ALA A 127 -21.19 -6.70 -7.42
C ALA A 127 -21.14 -8.14 -6.92
N ILE A 128 -21.59 -9.12 -7.73
CA ILE A 128 -21.52 -10.55 -7.40
C ILE A 128 -20.06 -10.95 -7.11
N GLY A 129 -19.14 -10.62 -8.01
CA GLY A 129 -17.73 -10.97 -7.86
C GLY A 129 -17.07 -10.29 -6.64
N ILE A 130 -17.37 -9.01 -6.41
CA ILE A 130 -16.83 -8.28 -5.26
C ILE A 130 -17.40 -8.82 -3.95
N ASN A 131 -18.72 -9.02 -3.87
CA ASN A 131 -19.37 -9.52 -2.67
C ASN A 131 -18.83 -10.92 -2.30
N GLN A 132 -18.69 -11.82 -3.27
CA GLN A 132 -18.08 -13.14 -3.05
C GLN A 132 -16.69 -13.06 -2.41
N GLN A 133 -15.87 -12.08 -2.81
CA GLN A 133 -14.55 -11.89 -2.22
C GLN A 133 -14.62 -11.27 -0.82
N LEU A 134 -15.51 -10.30 -0.59
CA LEU A 134 -15.72 -9.64 0.71
C LEU A 134 -16.31 -10.59 1.78
N THR A 135 -17.07 -11.59 1.37
CA THR A 135 -17.65 -12.61 2.27
C THR A 135 -16.75 -13.83 2.43
N SER A 136 -15.69 -13.96 1.63
CA SER A 136 -14.76 -15.07 1.70
C SER A 136 -13.67 -14.83 2.75
N PHE A 137 -13.31 -15.89 3.49
CA PHE A 137 -12.28 -15.81 4.53
C PHE A 137 -10.89 -15.40 3.98
N LEU A 138 -10.44 -16.06 2.91
CA LEU A 138 -9.06 -15.88 2.43
C LEU A 138 -8.75 -14.45 1.94
N PRO A 139 -9.56 -13.80 1.08
CA PRO A 139 -9.29 -12.42 0.65
C PRO A 139 -9.33 -11.43 1.83
N MET A 140 -10.24 -11.62 2.78
CA MET A 140 -10.34 -10.77 3.96
C MET A 140 -9.14 -10.95 4.91
N ALA A 141 -8.70 -12.19 5.15
CA ALA A 141 -7.50 -12.46 5.93
C ALA A 141 -6.26 -11.83 5.28
N LEU A 142 -6.15 -11.91 3.94
CA LEU A 142 -5.07 -11.28 3.20
C LEU A 142 -5.14 -9.75 3.23
N LEU A 143 -6.33 -9.14 3.18
CA LEU A 143 -6.50 -7.69 3.33
C LEU A 143 -6.02 -7.20 4.69
N HIS A 144 -6.37 -7.91 5.78
CA HIS A 144 -5.92 -7.58 7.13
C HIS A 144 -4.39 -7.75 7.28
N LEU A 145 -3.85 -8.90 6.87
CA LEU A 145 -2.41 -9.14 6.88
C LEU A 145 -1.66 -8.06 6.07
N LEU A 146 -2.21 -7.68 4.91
CA LEU A 146 -1.63 -6.67 4.06
C LEU A 146 -1.68 -5.28 4.72
N ALA A 147 -2.73 -4.96 5.47
CA ALA A 147 -2.81 -3.72 6.24
C ALA A 147 -1.67 -3.64 7.27
N ASP A 148 -1.40 -4.72 8.00
CA ASP A 148 -0.35 -4.77 9.03
C ASP A 148 1.04 -4.61 8.42
N VAL A 149 1.32 -5.33 7.32
CA VAL A 149 2.59 -5.22 6.59
C VAL A 149 2.77 -3.81 6.01
N LEU A 150 1.71 -3.21 5.47
CA LEU A 150 1.75 -1.86 4.93
C LEU A 150 1.95 -0.82 6.02
N ASP A 151 1.35 -1.00 7.20
CA ASP A 151 1.55 -0.07 8.31
C ASP A 151 3.00 -0.09 8.81
N ALA A 152 3.56 -1.29 9.04
CA ALA A 152 4.95 -1.45 9.43
C ALA A 152 5.93 -0.86 8.40
N THR A 153 5.69 -1.12 7.12
CA THR A 153 6.55 -0.60 6.03
C THR A 153 6.40 0.91 5.82
N ASN A 154 5.19 1.46 5.98
CA ASN A 154 4.94 2.90 5.93
C ASN A 154 5.56 3.63 7.12
N HIS A 155 5.49 3.04 8.32
CA HIS A 155 6.13 3.58 9.51
C HIS A 155 7.65 3.67 9.33
N LEU A 156 8.28 2.59 8.86
CA LEU A 156 9.70 2.58 8.51
C LEU A 156 10.06 3.62 7.47
N SER A 157 9.24 3.75 6.41
CA SER A 157 9.45 4.76 5.38
C SER A 157 9.42 6.18 5.95
N ARG A 158 8.48 6.48 6.86
CA ARG A 158 8.40 7.79 7.54
C ARG A 158 9.60 8.06 8.44
N ILE A 159 10.07 7.04 9.18
CA ILE A 159 11.31 7.16 9.97
C ILE A 159 12.46 7.53 9.06
N PHE A 160 12.64 6.80 7.96
CA PHE A 160 13.75 7.01 7.04
C PHE A 160 13.68 8.34 6.28
N GLN A 161 12.49 8.92 6.11
CA GLN A 161 12.30 10.25 5.55
C GLN A 161 12.59 11.38 6.56
N TYR A 162 12.77 11.06 7.85
CA TYR A 162 13.08 12.06 8.86
C TYR A 162 14.49 12.64 8.66
N ARG A 163 14.59 13.96 8.69
CA ARG A 163 15.74 14.74 8.22
C ARG A 163 17.03 14.54 9.06
N ASP A 164 16.88 14.16 10.32
CA ASP A 164 17.99 13.91 11.26
C ASP A 164 18.21 12.42 11.51
N LEU A 165 18.32 11.65 10.43
CA LEU A 165 18.60 10.23 10.51
C LEU A 165 20.07 9.99 10.88
N THR A 166 20.40 10.02 12.18
CA THR A 166 21.74 9.63 12.61
C THR A 166 21.89 8.12 12.43
N PHE A 167 22.87 7.66 11.65
CA PHE A 167 23.11 6.23 11.39
C PHE A 167 23.20 5.38 12.67
N SER A 168 23.68 5.97 13.76
CA SER A 168 23.73 5.37 15.10
C SER A 168 22.34 5.11 15.71
N ALA A 169 21.37 6.00 15.49
CA ALA A 169 19.99 5.87 15.97
C ALA A 169 19.18 4.83 15.18
N LEU A 170 19.47 4.69 13.87
CA LEU A 170 18.80 3.74 12.98
C LEU A 170 18.94 2.29 13.46
N ARG A 171 20.15 1.90 13.89
CA ARG A 171 20.46 0.54 14.33
C ARG A 171 19.66 0.12 15.55
N ALA A 172 19.35 1.06 16.44
CA ALA A 172 18.53 0.80 17.62
C ALA A 172 17.05 0.60 17.27
N GLN A 173 16.52 1.37 16.31
CA GLN A 173 15.12 1.27 15.90
C GLN A 173 14.83 0.01 15.06
N VAL A 174 15.75 -0.36 14.15
CA VAL A 174 15.64 -1.61 13.38
C VAL A 174 15.65 -2.84 14.32
N LYS A 175 16.51 -2.82 15.35
CA LYS A 175 16.55 -3.90 16.36
C LYS A 175 15.29 -4.00 17.23
N ARG A 176 14.55 -2.90 17.43
CA ARG A 176 13.28 -2.93 18.19
C ARG A 176 12.18 -3.63 17.42
N ILE A 177 12.10 -3.43 16.10
CA ILE A 177 11.10 -4.08 15.24
C ILE A 177 11.35 -5.59 15.17
N ASP A 178 12.61 -6.03 15.09
CA ASP A 178 12.99 -7.45 15.08
C ASP A 178 12.73 -8.15 16.44
N LYS A 179 12.56 -7.39 17.54
CA LYS A 179 12.19 -7.94 18.85
C LYS A 179 10.68 -8.04 19.05
N ASN A 180 9.91 -7.08 18.55
CA ASN A 180 8.45 -7.12 18.65
C ASN A 180 7.84 -8.24 17.78
N ASN A 181 8.48 -8.60 16.66
CA ASN A 181 8.06 -9.73 15.81
C ASN A 181 8.48 -11.12 16.33
N ARG A 182 9.11 -11.22 17.52
CA ARG A 182 9.51 -12.50 18.14
C ARG A 182 8.82 -12.78 19.47
N GLN A 183 7.83 -11.97 19.84
CA GLN A 183 7.06 -12.15 21.08
C GLN A 183 5.59 -12.56 20.84
N GLU A 184 5.24 -12.95 19.61
CA GLU A 184 4.00 -13.68 19.30
C GLU A 184 4.32 -15.11 18.84
#